data_AF-A0A4V3G8W6-F1
#
_entry.id   AF-A0A4V3G8W6-F1
#
_cell.length_a   1.000
_cell.length_b   1.000
_cell.length_c   1.000
_cell.angle_alpha   90.00
_cell.angle_beta   90.00
_cell.angle_gamma   90.00
#
_symmetry.space_group_name_H-M   'P 1'
#
loop_
_entity.id
_entity.type
_entity.pdbx_description
1 polymer ?
#
loop_
_entity_poly.entity_id
_entity_poly.type
_entity_poly.pdbx_seq_one_letter_code
_entity_poly.pdbx_strand_id
1 'polypeptide(L)'
;MAADTGQAPEGWVPVEHRWLGLDRRTFAAGFTALAVALLLIYGFQGLNAAIPWHNEIRAGQVLDLGDGATAVPPVGWQLEHGTLTGGAGAAPTSLQILLASGGATIEIDGTTYDGSADAFLDQVLRSEGDTANVSGSRGSLTTDSGLVGVVESSTGPSGDAIDVAFKMAVGTTESVDAAPALLVRVRTAAGQFERYQDEVAALLRSITPGATR
;
A
#
# COMPACT_ATOMS: atom_id res chain seq x y z
N MET A 1 53.22 28.30 -50.95
CA MET A 1 52.72 28.49 -49.57
C MET A 1 51.20 28.52 -49.68
N ALA A 2 50.57 27.35 -49.61
CA ALA A 2 49.12 27.23 -49.78
C ALA A 2 48.44 27.56 -48.45
N ALA A 3 47.44 28.43 -48.49
CA ALA A 3 46.67 28.82 -47.32
C ALA A 3 45.84 27.62 -46.84
N ASP A 4 46.04 27.23 -45.59
CA ASP A 4 45.20 26.29 -44.88
C ASP A 4 43.82 26.94 -44.71
N THR A 5 42.86 26.55 -45.54
CA THR A 5 41.47 26.97 -45.37
C THR A 5 40.93 26.25 -44.15
N GLY A 6 41.05 26.90 -42.98
CA GLY A 6 40.67 26.36 -41.69
C GLY A 6 39.30 25.71 -41.71
N GLN A 7 39.27 24.39 -41.88
CA GLN A 7 38.06 23.60 -41.73
C GLN A 7 37.66 23.70 -40.26
N ALA A 8 36.42 24.14 -40.03
CA ALA A 8 35.87 24.18 -38.69
C ALA A 8 35.95 22.76 -38.08
N PRO A 9 36.39 22.63 -36.81
CA PRO A 9 36.53 21.34 -36.18
C PRO A 9 35.17 20.61 -36.10
N GLU A 10 35.18 19.27 -36.12
CA GLU A 10 33.95 18.50 -35.98
C GLU A 10 33.24 18.86 -34.66
N GLY A 11 31.94 19.15 -34.74
CA GLY A 11 31.15 19.64 -33.61
C GLY A 11 31.17 21.17 -33.40
N TRP A 12 31.84 21.93 -34.27
CA TRP A 12 31.80 23.39 -34.22
C TRP A 12 30.42 23.93 -34.64
N VAL A 13 29.75 24.64 -33.73
CA VAL A 13 28.47 25.32 -33.99
C VAL A 13 28.73 26.80 -34.30
N PRO A 14 28.27 27.37 -35.42
CA PRO A 14 28.44 28.80 -35.70
C PRO A 14 27.84 29.70 -34.61
N VAL A 15 28.45 30.85 -34.33
CA VAL A 15 28.03 31.75 -33.23
C VAL A 15 26.62 32.31 -33.41
N GLU A 16 26.18 32.49 -34.66
CA GLU A 16 24.82 32.92 -35.02
C GLU A 16 23.75 31.86 -34.69
N HIS A 17 24.17 30.63 -34.44
CA HIS A 17 23.32 29.55 -33.94
C HIS A 17 23.45 29.37 -32.43
N ARG A 18 24.20 30.21 -31.71
CA ARG A 18 24.36 30.11 -30.26
C ARG A 18 23.53 31.17 -29.54
N TRP A 19 22.94 30.79 -28.43
CA TRP A 19 22.32 31.70 -27.48
C TRP A 19 22.88 31.41 -26.09
N LEU A 20 23.52 32.40 -25.46
CA LEU A 20 24.26 32.23 -24.19
C LEU A 20 25.30 31.10 -24.20
N GLY A 21 25.91 30.83 -25.37
CA GLY A 21 26.91 29.76 -25.54
C GLY A 21 26.32 28.36 -25.81
N LEU A 22 24.99 28.22 -25.83
CA LEU A 22 24.29 26.97 -26.14
C LEU A 22 23.77 26.96 -27.57
N ASP A 23 23.82 25.81 -28.25
CA ASP A 23 23.29 25.63 -29.61
C ASP A 23 21.76 25.79 -29.64
N ARG A 24 21.27 26.81 -30.35
CA ARG A 24 19.85 27.13 -30.54
C ARG A 24 19.06 25.96 -31.12
N ARG A 25 19.70 25.07 -31.90
CA ARG A 25 19.04 23.92 -32.54
C ARG A 25 18.62 22.85 -31.53
N THR A 26 19.32 22.75 -30.39
CA THR A 26 19.01 21.76 -29.36
C THR A 26 17.89 22.20 -28.43
N PHE A 27 17.53 23.49 -28.40
CA PHE A 27 16.46 24.00 -27.53
C PHE A 27 15.10 23.37 -27.81
N ALA A 28 14.76 23.09 -29.07
CA ALA A 28 13.48 22.44 -29.39
C ALA A 28 13.41 21.01 -28.83
N ALA A 29 14.49 20.25 -28.96
CA ALA A 29 14.61 18.91 -28.37
C ALA A 29 14.63 18.98 -26.84
N GLY A 30 15.37 19.93 -26.28
CA GLY A 30 15.46 20.15 -24.83
C GLY A 30 14.12 20.58 -24.22
N PHE A 31 13.36 21.45 -24.88
CA PHE A 31 12.04 21.86 -24.43
C PHE A 31 11.03 20.73 -24.55
N THR A 32 11.09 19.94 -25.63
CA THR A 32 10.28 18.71 -25.77
C THR A 32 10.58 17.73 -24.63
N ALA A 33 11.86 17.46 -24.36
CA ALA A 33 12.26 16.57 -23.27
C ALA A 33 11.81 17.12 -21.91
N LEU A 34 11.94 18.43 -21.67
CA LEU A 34 11.44 19.08 -20.46
C LEU A 34 9.92 18.97 -20.34
N ALA A 35 9.18 19.20 -21.43
CA ALA A 35 7.73 19.08 -21.44
C ALA A 35 7.28 17.64 -21.13
N VAL A 36 7.94 16.64 -21.70
CA VAL A 36 7.70 15.22 -21.38
C VAL A 36 8.03 14.94 -19.92
N ALA A 37 9.16 15.42 -19.41
CA ALA A 37 9.52 15.23 -18.00
C ALA A 37 8.49 15.87 -17.06
N LEU A 38 8.05 17.10 -17.33
CA LEU A 38 7.02 17.77 -16.54
C LEU A 38 5.66 17.06 -16.63
N LEU A 39 5.30 16.55 -17.81
CA LEU A 39 4.08 15.75 -17.98
C LEU A 39 4.14 14.46 -17.17
N LEU A 40 5.29 13.77 -17.14
CA LEU A 40 5.44 12.55 -16.37
C LEU A 40 5.46 12.80 -14.86
N ILE A 41 6.12 13.88 -14.41
CA ILE A 41 6.21 14.25 -12.99
C ILE A 41 4.85 14.75 -12.46
N TYR A 42 4.19 15.65 -13.19
CA TYR A 42 3.00 16.35 -12.70
C TYR A 42 1.70 15.89 -13.36
N GLY A 43 1.74 15.53 -14.65
CA GLY A 43 0.55 15.14 -15.41
C GLY A 43 -0.09 13.86 -14.87
N PHE A 44 0.71 12.85 -14.54
CA PHE A 44 0.18 11.59 -13.97
C PHE A 44 -0.43 11.81 -12.58
N GLN A 45 0.24 12.60 -11.73
CA GLN A 45 -0.27 12.96 -10.40
C GLN A 45 -1.56 13.79 -10.48
N GLY A 46 -1.62 14.75 -11.41
CA GLY A 46 -2.80 15.57 -11.65
C GLY A 46 -3.98 14.77 -12.20
N LEU A 47 -3.73 13.81 -13.09
CA LEU A 47 -4.76 12.90 -13.58
C LEU A 47 -5.31 12.02 -12.45
N ASN A 48 -4.43 11.48 -11.60
CA ASN A 48 -4.83 10.71 -10.42
C ASN A 48 -5.73 11.53 -9.47
N ALA A 49 -5.40 12.80 -9.25
CA ALA A 49 -6.21 13.70 -8.42
C ALA A 49 -7.56 14.10 -9.07
N ALA A 50 -7.66 14.01 -10.40
CA ALA A 50 -8.86 14.38 -11.15
C ALA A 50 -9.86 13.23 -11.30
N ILE A 51 -9.47 11.99 -11.01
CA ILE A 51 -10.36 10.83 -11.03
C ILE A 51 -11.10 10.80 -9.69
N PRO A 52 -12.43 11.05 -9.66
CA PRO A 52 -13.19 10.99 -8.42
C PRO A 52 -13.20 9.57 -7.86
N TRP A 53 -12.97 9.47 -6.56
CA TRP A 53 -13.09 8.23 -5.79
C TRP A 53 -14.56 7.80 -5.75
N HIS A 54 -14.88 6.64 -6.32
CA HIS A 54 -16.28 6.22 -6.49
C HIS A 54 -16.86 5.62 -5.20
N ASN A 55 -16.01 5.05 -4.33
CA ASN A 55 -16.42 4.42 -3.06
C ASN A 55 -15.51 4.89 -1.92
N GLU A 56 -15.42 6.19 -1.74
CA GLU A 56 -14.69 6.78 -0.61
C GLU A 56 -15.40 6.46 0.71
N ILE A 57 -14.62 6.01 1.69
CA ILE A 57 -15.07 5.73 3.05
C ILE A 57 -15.46 7.04 3.74
N ARG A 58 -16.69 7.08 4.23
CA ARG A 58 -17.26 8.19 5.00
C ARG A 58 -17.26 7.87 6.48
N ALA A 59 -17.23 8.92 7.30
CA ALA A 59 -17.34 8.79 8.75
C ALA A 59 -18.61 8.01 9.15
N GLY A 60 -18.44 7.06 10.08
CA GLY A 60 -19.50 6.19 10.57
C GLY A 60 -19.75 4.92 9.74
N GLN A 61 -19.05 4.74 8.61
CA GLN A 61 -19.04 3.46 7.91
C GLN A 61 -18.16 2.45 8.63
N VAL A 62 -18.55 1.18 8.55
CA VAL A 62 -17.89 0.05 9.20
C VAL A 62 -17.75 -1.07 8.18
N LEU A 63 -16.59 -1.71 8.12
CA LEU A 63 -16.33 -2.88 7.30
C LEU A 63 -16.98 -4.11 7.92
N ASP A 64 -17.58 -4.95 7.08
CA ASP A 64 -18.05 -6.27 7.47
C ASP A 64 -16.93 -7.29 7.23
N LEU A 65 -16.42 -7.88 8.31
CA LEU A 65 -15.40 -8.94 8.25
C LEU A 65 -16.02 -10.35 8.26
N GLY A 66 -17.35 -10.44 8.19
CA GLY A 66 -18.11 -11.68 8.21
C GLY A 66 -18.45 -12.19 9.61
N ASP A 67 -19.50 -12.99 9.73
CA ASP A 67 -20.02 -13.55 10.98
C ASP A 67 -20.22 -12.52 12.12
N GLY A 68 -20.50 -11.26 11.74
CA GLY A 68 -20.68 -10.15 12.67
C GLY A 68 -19.37 -9.52 13.17
N ALA A 69 -18.21 -9.98 12.70
CA ALA A 69 -16.95 -9.30 12.91
C ALA A 69 -16.89 -8.00 12.11
N THR A 70 -16.26 -6.97 12.67
CA THR A 70 -16.26 -5.63 12.09
C THR A 70 -14.92 -4.93 12.28
N ALA A 71 -14.65 -3.93 11.44
CA ALA A 71 -13.54 -2.99 11.61
C ALA A 71 -13.95 -1.59 11.15
N VAL A 72 -13.36 -0.56 11.76
CA VAL A 72 -13.60 0.84 11.39
C VAL A 72 -12.53 1.27 10.38
N PRO A 73 -12.88 1.44 9.09
CA PRO A 73 -11.94 1.88 8.07
C PRO A 73 -11.53 3.35 8.27
N PRO A 74 -10.31 3.74 7.88
CA PRO A 74 -9.91 5.14 7.90
C PRO A 74 -10.76 5.98 6.93
N VAL A 75 -11.20 7.15 7.37
CA VAL A 75 -12.05 8.06 6.56
C VAL A 75 -11.24 8.63 5.41
N GLY A 76 -11.86 8.74 4.23
CA GLY A 76 -11.23 9.27 3.02
C GLY A 76 -10.45 8.24 2.21
N TRP A 77 -10.32 7.00 2.70
CA TRP A 77 -9.75 5.91 1.92
C TRP A 77 -10.78 5.37 0.92
N GLN A 78 -10.31 4.84 -0.19
CA GLN A 78 -11.15 4.23 -1.21
C GLN A 78 -11.34 2.74 -0.89
N LEU A 79 -12.60 2.27 -0.88
CA LEU A 79 -12.91 0.84 -0.87
C LEU A 79 -12.91 0.30 -2.30
N GLU A 80 -11.91 -0.50 -2.64
CA GLU A 80 -11.79 -1.15 -3.96
C GLU A 80 -12.52 -2.49 -3.99
N HIS A 81 -12.34 -3.29 -2.95
CA HIS A 81 -13.01 -4.57 -2.75
C HIS A 81 -13.46 -4.70 -1.29
N GLY A 82 -14.54 -5.44 -1.07
CA GLY A 82 -15.10 -5.69 0.26
C GLY A 82 -16.53 -5.17 0.42
N THR A 83 -17.08 -5.35 1.62
CA THR A 83 -18.45 -4.95 1.95
C THR A 83 -18.49 -4.14 3.24
N LEU A 84 -19.41 -3.17 3.28
CA LEU A 84 -19.74 -2.44 4.49
C LEU A 84 -20.86 -3.17 5.24
N THR A 85 -20.94 -2.95 6.55
CA THR A 85 -22.03 -3.46 7.38
C THR A 85 -23.40 -3.05 6.82
N GLY A 86 -24.34 -4.00 6.78
CA GLY A 86 -25.68 -3.79 6.18
C GLY A 86 -25.75 -4.09 4.68
N GLY A 87 -24.63 -4.47 4.04
CA GLY A 87 -24.59 -5.01 2.69
C GLY A 87 -24.86 -6.52 2.63
N ALA A 88 -24.50 -7.13 1.49
CA ALA A 88 -24.42 -8.59 1.40
C ALA A 88 -23.26 -9.05 2.28
N GLY A 89 -23.56 -9.83 3.33
CA GLY A 89 -22.54 -10.25 4.28
C GLY A 89 -21.42 -11.06 3.63
N ALA A 90 -20.19 -10.88 4.12
CA ALA A 90 -19.05 -11.68 3.70
C ALA A 90 -18.93 -12.94 4.57
N ALA A 91 -18.43 -14.05 3.99
CA ALA A 91 -18.02 -15.19 4.79
C ALA A 91 -16.60 -14.92 5.35
N PRO A 92 -16.33 -15.11 6.65
CA PRO A 92 -15.01 -14.82 7.22
C PRO A 92 -13.85 -15.59 6.59
N THR A 93 -14.13 -16.73 5.95
CA THR A 93 -13.10 -17.63 5.40
C THR A 93 -12.81 -17.39 3.92
N SER A 94 -13.55 -16.47 3.29
CA SER A 94 -13.33 -16.02 1.92
C SER A 94 -13.44 -14.49 1.83
N LEU A 95 -13.18 -13.80 2.94
CA LEU A 95 -13.22 -12.36 3.04
C LEU A 95 -12.01 -11.78 2.31
N GLN A 96 -12.24 -10.79 1.45
CA GLN A 96 -11.19 -10.00 0.81
C GLN A 96 -11.64 -8.54 0.80
N ILE A 97 -10.92 -7.69 1.50
CA ILE A 97 -11.15 -6.25 1.52
C ILE A 97 -9.87 -5.55 1.07
N LEU A 98 -10.01 -4.59 0.17
CA LEU A 98 -8.91 -3.75 -0.29
C LEU A 98 -9.29 -2.29 -0.13
N LEU A 99 -8.51 -1.58 0.70
CA LEU A 99 -8.56 -0.14 0.87
C LEU A 99 -7.33 0.49 0.21
N ALA A 100 -7.50 1.61 -0.47
CA ALA A 100 -6.41 2.35 -1.10
C ALA A 100 -6.45 3.84 -0.77
N SER A 101 -5.29 4.45 -0.56
CA SER A 101 -5.15 5.91 -0.39
C SER A 101 -3.75 6.36 -0.76
N GLY A 102 -3.64 7.28 -1.73
CA GLY A 102 -2.38 8.00 -1.99
C GLY A 102 -1.14 7.11 -2.21
N GLY A 103 -1.30 5.91 -2.79
CA GLY A 103 -0.22 4.95 -3.01
C GLY A 103 0.06 3.98 -1.84
N ALA A 104 -0.72 4.06 -0.76
CA ALA A 104 -0.81 3.05 0.28
C ALA A 104 -2.01 2.13 0.04
N THR A 105 -1.86 0.86 0.40
CA THR A 105 -2.95 -0.11 0.40
C THR A 105 -3.04 -0.82 1.74
N ILE A 106 -4.27 -1.14 2.13
CA ILE A 106 -4.57 -2.04 3.24
C ILE A 106 -5.44 -3.17 2.68
N GLU A 107 -4.91 -4.37 2.73
CA GLU A 107 -5.58 -5.61 2.35
C GLU A 107 -5.96 -6.37 3.62
N ILE A 108 -7.19 -6.88 3.68
CA ILE A 108 -7.70 -7.68 4.79
C ILE A 108 -8.27 -8.96 4.22
N ASP A 109 -7.63 -10.08 4.54
CA ASP A 109 -8.01 -11.40 4.07
C ASP A 109 -8.40 -12.29 5.23
N GLY A 110 -9.58 -12.89 5.12
CA GLY A 110 -10.06 -13.87 6.08
C GLY A 110 -9.96 -15.28 5.52
N THR A 111 -9.51 -16.24 6.35
CA THR A 111 -9.30 -17.62 5.94
C THR A 111 -9.49 -18.61 7.09
N THR A 112 -9.46 -19.91 6.78
CA THR A 112 -9.38 -20.98 7.79
C THR A 112 -7.93 -21.34 8.04
N TYR A 113 -7.54 -21.45 9.31
CA TYR A 113 -6.24 -21.98 9.70
C TYR A 113 -6.37 -22.59 11.10
N ASP A 114 -5.85 -23.81 11.29
CA ASP A 114 -5.79 -24.42 12.62
C ASP A 114 -4.43 -24.14 13.25
N GLY A 115 -4.45 -23.47 14.41
CA GLY A 115 -3.25 -23.07 15.15
C GLY A 115 -3.21 -21.58 15.48
N SER A 116 -2.09 -21.17 16.07
CA SER A 116 -1.88 -19.81 16.57
C SER A 116 -1.71 -18.77 15.46
N ALA A 117 -1.93 -17.50 15.79
CA ALA A 117 -1.69 -16.38 14.87
C ALA A 117 -0.22 -16.31 14.38
N ASP A 118 0.74 -16.66 15.24
CA ASP A 118 2.17 -16.68 14.90
C ASP A 118 2.48 -17.76 13.84
N ALA A 119 1.94 -18.97 14.06
CA ALA A 119 2.10 -20.07 13.11
C ALA A 119 1.39 -19.80 11.77
N PHE A 120 0.26 -19.09 11.82
CA PHE A 120 -0.43 -18.62 10.62
C PHE A 120 0.43 -17.63 9.83
N LEU A 121 1.01 -16.62 10.50
CA LEU A 121 1.89 -15.64 9.86
C LEU A 121 3.12 -16.31 9.25
N ASP A 122 3.73 -17.25 9.97
CA ASP A 122 4.82 -18.08 9.44
C ASP A 122 4.43 -18.81 8.15
N GLN A 123 3.22 -19.38 8.12
CA GLN A 123 2.73 -20.10 6.96
C GLN A 123 2.54 -19.16 5.77
N VAL A 124 1.96 -17.97 5.99
CA VAL A 124 1.77 -16.94 4.95
C VAL A 124 3.13 -16.52 4.37
N LEU A 125 4.08 -16.13 5.22
CA LEU A 125 5.40 -15.68 4.79
C LEU A 125 6.16 -16.78 4.05
N ARG A 126 6.06 -18.04 4.51
CA ARG A 126 6.65 -19.20 3.83
C ARG A 126 6.04 -19.43 2.45
N SER A 127 4.72 -19.24 2.32
CA SER A 127 4.01 -19.42 1.05
C SER A 127 4.35 -18.34 0.02
N GLU A 128 4.72 -17.14 0.47
CA GLU A 128 5.14 -16.04 -0.41
C GLU A 128 6.58 -16.19 -0.92
N GLY A 129 7.40 -16.94 -0.18
CA GLY A 129 8.79 -17.21 -0.53
C GLY A 129 9.75 -16.08 -0.16
N ASP A 130 11.02 -16.25 -0.54
CA ASP A 130 12.06 -15.25 -0.26
C ASP A 130 11.81 -13.98 -1.06
N THR A 131 11.44 -12.91 -0.37
CA THR A 131 11.41 -11.55 -0.91
C THR A 131 12.71 -10.84 -0.57
N ALA A 132 13.14 -9.88 -1.41
CA ALA A 132 14.33 -9.06 -1.14
C ALA A 132 14.09 -8.00 -0.04
N ASN A 133 13.20 -8.30 0.91
CA ASN A 133 12.82 -7.41 2.00
C ASN A 133 13.60 -7.78 3.26
N VAL A 134 13.83 -6.77 4.10
CA VAL A 134 14.38 -6.96 5.44
C VAL A 134 13.23 -6.94 6.42
N SER A 135 12.96 -8.09 7.05
CA SER A 135 11.99 -8.19 8.15
C SER A 135 12.50 -7.53 9.43
N GLY A 136 11.61 -6.85 10.13
CA GLY A 136 11.81 -6.34 11.48
C GLY A 136 11.53 -7.40 12.54
N SER A 137 11.68 -7.01 13.81
CA SER A 137 11.32 -7.87 14.94
C SER A 137 9.81 -8.06 15.03
N ARG A 138 9.36 -9.29 15.29
CA ARG A 138 7.95 -9.57 15.60
C ARG A 138 7.50 -8.89 16.88
N GLY A 139 6.29 -8.36 16.86
CA GLY A 139 5.60 -7.80 18.00
C GLY A 139 4.23 -8.43 18.21
N SER A 140 3.62 -8.12 19.34
CA SER A 140 2.21 -8.39 19.57
C SER A 140 1.40 -7.11 19.45
N LEU A 141 0.17 -7.25 18.97
CA LEU A 141 -0.81 -6.17 18.90
C LEU A 141 -2.09 -6.63 19.56
N THR A 142 -2.65 -5.79 20.43
CA THR A 142 -3.96 -6.07 21.06
C THR A 142 -4.98 -5.06 20.57
N THR A 143 -6.13 -5.55 20.10
CA THR A 143 -7.24 -4.70 19.67
C THR A 143 -8.05 -4.21 20.86
N ASP A 144 -8.89 -3.20 20.66
CA ASP A 144 -9.75 -2.65 21.72
C ASP A 144 -10.81 -3.67 22.17
N SER A 145 -11.12 -4.67 21.33
CA SER A 145 -12.00 -5.79 21.67
C SER A 145 -11.26 -6.94 22.39
N GLY A 146 -9.95 -6.81 22.60
CA GLY A 146 -9.11 -7.82 23.28
C GLY A 146 -8.57 -8.94 22.38
N LEU A 147 -8.66 -8.82 21.04
CA LEU A 147 -7.98 -9.76 20.15
C LEU A 147 -6.48 -9.56 20.24
N VAL A 148 -5.72 -10.66 20.28
CA VAL A 148 -4.26 -10.61 20.27
C VAL A 148 -3.78 -11.11 18.92
N GLY A 149 -3.10 -10.24 18.18
CA GLY A 149 -2.45 -10.54 16.91
C GLY A 149 -0.94 -10.48 17.00
N VAL A 150 -0.29 -11.01 15.97
CA VAL A 150 1.16 -10.96 15.76
C VAL A 150 1.43 -10.04 14.59
N VAL A 151 2.38 -9.13 14.76
CA VAL A 151 2.77 -8.16 13.73
C VAL A 151 4.23 -8.36 13.33
N GLU A 152 4.48 -8.30 12.02
CA GLU A 152 5.82 -8.25 11.44
C GLU A 152 5.87 -7.12 10.42
N SER A 153 6.83 -6.21 10.57
CA SER A 153 7.13 -5.19 9.57
C SER A 153 8.21 -5.68 8.63
N SER A 154 8.20 -5.26 7.37
CA SER A 154 9.32 -5.44 6.45
C SER A 154 9.53 -4.19 5.60
N THR A 155 10.78 -3.97 5.19
CA THR A 155 11.16 -2.86 4.30
C THR A 155 12.02 -3.41 3.18
N GLY A 156 11.78 -2.97 1.95
CA GLY A 156 12.57 -3.40 0.80
C GLY A 156 12.46 -2.44 -0.40
N PRO A 157 13.05 -2.83 -1.55
CA PRO A 157 13.05 -2.00 -2.76
C PRO A 157 11.64 -1.71 -3.31
N SER A 158 10.68 -2.59 -3.03
CA SER A 158 9.28 -2.45 -3.43
C SER A 158 8.45 -1.56 -2.49
N GLY A 159 8.99 -1.21 -1.32
CA GLY A 159 8.31 -0.38 -0.34
C GLY A 159 8.39 -0.92 1.08
N ASP A 160 7.60 -0.30 1.96
CA ASP A 160 7.41 -0.73 3.34
C ASP A 160 6.12 -1.53 3.48
N ALA A 161 6.15 -2.47 4.41
CA ALA A 161 5.18 -3.51 4.55
C ALA A 161 4.92 -3.79 6.04
N ILE A 162 3.66 -3.99 6.41
CA ILE A 162 3.29 -4.55 7.71
C ILE A 162 2.30 -5.68 7.48
N ASP A 163 2.58 -6.83 8.06
CA ASP A 163 1.71 -8.00 8.06
C ASP A 163 1.27 -8.27 9.51
N VAL A 164 -0.04 -8.31 9.74
CA VAL A 164 -0.64 -8.58 11.04
C VAL A 164 -1.58 -9.78 10.94
N ALA A 165 -1.32 -10.80 11.74
CA ALA A 165 -2.15 -11.99 11.83
C ALA A 165 -2.99 -11.97 13.10
N PHE A 166 -4.29 -12.24 12.98
CA PHE A 166 -5.22 -12.42 14.09
C PHE A 166 -5.94 -13.76 13.99
N LYS A 167 -6.42 -14.23 15.15
CA LYS A 167 -7.42 -15.28 15.27
C LYS A 167 -8.72 -14.64 15.70
N MET A 168 -9.82 -14.88 15.00
CA MET A 168 -11.09 -14.17 15.16
C MET A 168 -11.94 -14.68 16.34
N ALA A 169 -11.30 -14.87 17.49
CA ALA A 169 -11.95 -15.23 18.74
C ALA A 169 -11.13 -14.75 19.96
N VAL A 170 -11.82 -14.61 21.09
CA VAL A 170 -11.21 -14.38 22.41
C VAL A 170 -11.60 -15.52 23.35
N GLY A 171 -10.71 -15.90 24.27
CA GLY A 171 -11.01 -16.95 25.25
C GLY A 171 -9.87 -17.94 25.44
N THR A 172 -10.19 -19.23 25.45
CA THR A 172 -9.20 -20.29 25.64
C THR A 172 -8.37 -20.49 24.38
N THR A 173 -7.09 -20.88 24.54
CA THR A 173 -6.18 -21.15 23.41
C THR A 173 -6.79 -22.11 22.40
N GLU A 174 -7.47 -23.16 22.83
CA GLU A 174 -8.13 -24.12 21.94
C GLU A 174 -9.23 -23.47 21.08
N SER A 175 -10.08 -22.62 21.68
CA SER A 175 -11.12 -21.89 20.94
C SER A 175 -10.55 -20.86 19.97
N VAL A 176 -9.45 -20.21 20.38
CA VAL A 176 -8.76 -19.20 19.57
C VAL A 176 -8.06 -19.87 18.39
N ASP A 177 -7.33 -20.96 18.60
CA ASP A 177 -6.56 -21.64 17.56
C ASP A 177 -7.45 -22.29 16.50
N ALA A 178 -8.68 -22.69 16.85
CA ALA A 178 -9.68 -23.22 15.91
C ALA A 178 -10.51 -22.12 15.19
N ALA A 179 -10.43 -20.86 15.64
CA ALA A 179 -11.18 -19.78 15.02
C ALA A 179 -10.65 -19.43 13.63
N PRO A 180 -11.46 -18.78 12.76
CA PRO A 180 -10.96 -18.22 11.51
C PRO A 180 -9.74 -17.31 11.74
N ALA A 181 -8.82 -17.31 10.79
CA ALA A 181 -7.67 -16.42 10.79
C ALA A 181 -7.94 -15.19 9.92
N LEU A 182 -7.38 -14.06 10.33
CA LEU A 182 -7.47 -12.79 9.60
C LEU A 182 -6.04 -12.28 9.38
N LEU A 183 -5.68 -12.03 8.14
CA LEU A 183 -4.46 -11.34 7.75
C LEU A 183 -4.80 -9.89 7.41
N VAL A 184 -4.10 -8.94 8.01
CA VAL A 184 -4.14 -7.52 7.63
C VAL A 184 -2.78 -7.15 7.11
N ARG A 185 -2.73 -6.70 5.87
CA ARG A 185 -1.52 -6.35 5.15
C ARG A 185 -1.56 -4.89 4.76
N VAL A 186 -0.55 -4.15 5.19
CA VAL A 186 -0.34 -2.76 4.79
C VAL A 186 0.88 -2.70 3.89
N ARG A 187 0.74 -2.03 2.75
CA ARG A 187 1.85 -1.76 1.82
C ARG A 187 1.90 -0.27 1.51
N THR A 188 3.10 0.30 1.54
CA THR A 188 3.33 1.71 1.23
C THR A 188 4.63 1.87 0.44
N ALA A 189 4.82 3.01 -0.22
CA ALA A 189 6.12 3.34 -0.78
C ALA A 189 7.19 3.47 0.32
N ALA A 190 8.46 3.21 -0.01
CA ALA A 190 9.55 3.25 0.96
C ALA A 190 9.65 4.60 1.68
N GLY A 191 9.68 4.58 3.01
CA GLY A 191 9.72 5.76 3.88
C GLY A 191 8.40 6.55 3.91
N GLN A 192 7.27 5.94 3.55
CA GLN A 192 5.94 6.58 3.62
C GLN A 192 5.03 5.96 4.69
N PHE A 193 5.44 4.87 5.35
CA PHE A 193 4.60 4.21 6.35
C PHE A 193 4.23 5.15 7.50
N GLU A 194 5.17 5.97 7.97
CA GLU A 194 4.95 6.92 9.08
C GLU A 194 3.79 7.88 8.82
N ARG A 195 3.51 8.20 7.55
CA ARG A 195 2.39 9.07 7.17
C ARG A 195 1.03 8.47 7.50
N TYR A 196 0.91 7.14 7.41
CA TYR A 196 -0.35 6.40 7.57
C TYR A 196 -0.41 5.64 8.91
N GLN A 197 0.63 5.74 9.73
CA GLN A 197 0.79 4.95 10.95
C GLN A 197 -0.40 5.09 11.91
N ASP A 198 -0.87 6.31 12.15
CA ASP A 198 -1.98 6.56 13.09
C ASP A 198 -3.30 5.99 12.57
N GLU A 199 -3.56 6.13 11.26
CA GLU A 199 -4.77 5.62 10.61
C GLU A 199 -4.79 4.09 10.58
N VAL A 200 -3.65 3.47 10.25
CA VAL A 200 -3.46 2.02 10.28
C VAL A 200 -3.60 1.49 11.71
N ALA A 201 -2.98 2.13 12.69
CA ALA A 201 -3.09 1.72 14.08
C ALA A 201 -4.54 1.82 14.60
N ALA A 202 -5.26 2.87 14.23
CA ALA A 202 -6.67 3.03 14.57
C ALA A 202 -7.54 1.92 13.95
N LEU A 203 -7.34 1.62 12.65
CA LEU A 203 -8.02 0.51 11.98
C LEU A 203 -7.75 -0.81 12.70
N LEU A 204 -6.48 -1.15 12.93
CA LEU A 204 -6.10 -2.42 13.54
C LEU A 204 -6.68 -2.57 14.96
N ARG A 205 -6.69 -1.49 15.77
CA ARG A 205 -7.29 -1.52 17.11
C ARG A 205 -8.80 -1.66 17.09
N SER A 206 -9.47 -1.17 16.04
CA SER A 206 -10.93 -1.22 15.91
C SER A 206 -11.48 -2.60 15.55
N ILE A 207 -10.62 -3.54 15.13
CA ILE A 207 -11.05 -4.88 14.72
C ILE A 207 -11.73 -5.57 15.90
N THR A 208 -12.98 -5.95 15.69
CA THR A 208 -13.85 -6.57 16.67
C THR A 208 -14.34 -7.91 16.14
N PRO A 209 -14.18 -9.02 16.88
CA PRO A 209 -14.66 -10.33 16.44
C PRO A 209 -16.19 -10.36 16.48
N GLY A 210 -16.76 -11.22 15.63
CA GLY A 210 -18.18 -11.50 15.67
C GLY A 210 -18.57 -12.18 16.98
N ALA A 211 -19.80 -11.96 17.43
CA ALA A 211 -20.32 -12.72 18.55
C ALA A 211 -20.51 -14.17 18.09
N THR A 212 -19.57 -15.06 18.45
CA THR A 212 -19.75 -16.51 18.33
C THR A 212 -21.07 -16.87 18.99
N ARG A 213 -22.03 -17.37 18.21
CA ARG A 213 -23.31 -17.87 18.69
C ARG A 213 -23.25 -19.38 18.84
#